data_AF-A0ABD3ZC67-F1
#
_entry.id   AF-A0ABD3ZC67-F1
#
_cell.length_a   1.000
_cell.length_b   1.000
_cell.length_c   1.000
_cell.angle_alpha   90.00
_cell.angle_beta   90.00
_cell.angle_gamma   90.00
#
_symmetry.space_group_name_H-M   'P 1'
#
loop_
_entity.id
_entity.type
_entity.pdbx_description
1 polymer ?
#
loop_
_entity_poly.entity_id
_entity_poly.type
_entity_poly.pdbx_seq_one_letter_code
_entity_poly.pdbx_strand_id
1 'polypeptide(L)'
;MLWGFKLEQLNLIIAAISAIGAIASAIAAVSSKETANRALSLQREIADFDRDRHLYESLKSFAEQANSYAKDKRGSDWSFSDAANIISKLSLAMRSIVERCRNEEEKKGLFIRFFKGQLNIELFQELNDGDGPDVIYHSKEPSSIGSDIHLSWFEVVSFFGFMHATDEDLSD
;
A
#
# COMPACT_ATOMS: atom_id res chain seq x y z
N MET A 1 -51.75 -34.88 49.73
CA MET A 1 -50.75 -33.87 50.18
C MET A 1 -49.32 -34.22 49.77
N LEU A 2 -48.85 -35.46 49.92
CA LEU A 2 -47.47 -35.88 49.56
C LEU A 2 -47.05 -35.69 48.09
N TRP A 3 -48.00 -35.67 47.15
CA TRP A 3 -47.72 -35.56 45.71
C TRP A 3 -47.37 -34.13 45.27
N GLY A 4 -48.03 -33.10 45.83
CA GLY A 4 -47.73 -31.69 45.55
C GLY A 4 -46.36 -31.26 46.09
N PHE A 5 -45.99 -31.77 47.26
CA PHE A 5 -44.69 -31.49 47.90
C PHE A 5 -43.50 -32.05 47.08
N LYS A 6 -43.66 -33.22 46.44
CA LYS A 6 -42.63 -33.79 45.55
C LYS A 6 -42.48 -33.02 44.23
N LEU A 7 -43.57 -32.48 43.70
CA LEU A 7 -43.56 -31.68 42.45
C LEU A 7 -42.87 -30.33 42.64
N GLU A 8 -43.11 -29.65 43.77
CA GLU A 8 -42.44 -28.36 44.08
C GLU A 8 -40.92 -28.52 44.24
N GLN A 9 -40.46 -29.58 44.92
CA GLN A 9 -39.02 -29.82 45.07
C GLN A 9 -38.35 -30.18 43.73
N LEU A 10 -39.04 -30.93 42.86
CA LEU A 10 -38.52 -31.24 41.53
C LEU A 10 -38.36 -29.96 40.68
N ASN A 11 -39.36 -29.07 40.72
CA ASN A 11 -39.33 -27.79 40.01
C ASN A 11 -38.21 -26.87 40.53
N LEU A 12 -37.98 -26.84 41.85
CA LEU A 12 -36.89 -26.07 42.47
C LEU A 12 -35.51 -26.55 41.97
N ILE A 13 -35.30 -27.87 41.90
CA ILE A 13 -34.04 -28.46 41.41
C ILE A 13 -33.83 -28.14 39.93
N ILE A 14 -34.87 -28.25 39.11
CA ILE A 14 -34.81 -27.92 37.67
C ILE A 14 -34.49 -26.43 37.47
N ALA A 15 -35.09 -25.54 38.26
CA ALA A 15 -34.82 -24.12 38.20
C ALA A 15 -33.37 -23.80 38.61
N ALA A 16 -32.85 -24.46 39.65
CA ALA A 16 -31.48 -24.29 40.11
C ALA A 16 -30.45 -24.73 39.05
N ILE A 17 -30.65 -25.89 38.43
CA ILE A 17 -29.77 -26.39 37.35
C ILE A 17 -29.81 -25.45 36.13
N SER A 18 -31.00 -24.96 35.76
CA SER A 18 -31.17 -24.04 34.63
C SER A 18 -30.48 -22.69 34.89
N ALA A 19 -30.56 -22.17 36.11
CA ALA A 19 -29.88 -20.93 36.50
C ALA A 19 -28.35 -21.06 36.42
N ILE A 20 -27.79 -22.19 36.88
CA ILE A 20 -26.35 -22.47 36.77
C ILE A 20 -25.92 -22.54 35.30
N GLY A 21 -26.69 -23.24 34.45
CA GLY A 21 -26.44 -23.33 33.01
C GLY A 21 -26.48 -21.97 32.30
N ALA A 22 -27.42 -21.09 32.67
CA ALA A 22 -27.50 -19.73 32.16
C ALA A 22 -26.29 -18.88 32.56
N ILE A 23 -25.81 -18.98 33.81
CA ILE A 23 -24.62 -18.26 34.29
C ILE A 23 -23.37 -18.74 33.55
N ALA A 24 -23.17 -20.06 33.45
CA ALA A 24 -22.03 -20.64 32.71
C ALA A 24 -22.03 -20.20 31.23
N SER A 25 -23.21 -20.18 30.60
CA SER A 25 -23.37 -19.72 29.22
C SER A 25 -23.07 -18.22 29.07
N ALA A 26 -23.49 -17.39 30.02
CA ALA A 26 -23.18 -15.96 30.04
C ALA A 26 -21.67 -15.70 30.18
N ILE A 27 -21.00 -16.43 31.08
CA ILE A 27 -19.54 -16.34 31.25
C ILE A 27 -18.81 -16.77 29.97
N ALA A 28 -19.23 -17.88 29.35
CA ALA A 28 -18.68 -18.35 28.09
C ALA A 28 -18.91 -17.34 26.94
N ALA A 29 -20.09 -16.74 26.85
CA ALA A 29 -20.40 -15.72 25.85
C ALA A 29 -19.57 -14.45 26.03
N VAL A 30 -19.34 -14.00 27.27
CA VAL A 30 -18.48 -12.85 27.57
C VAL A 30 -17.03 -13.16 27.20
N SER A 31 -16.49 -14.31 27.60
CA SER A 31 -15.14 -14.75 27.24
C SER A 31 -14.96 -14.94 25.73
N SER A 32 -15.99 -15.46 25.05
CA SER A 32 -16.02 -15.59 23.59
C SER A 32 -16.03 -14.22 22.91
N LYS A 33 -16.73 -13.23 23.47
CA LYS A 33 -16.74 -11.86 22.93
C LYS A 33 -15.36 -11.20 23.06
N GLU A 34 -14.69 -11.37 24.20
CA GLU A 34 -13.32 -10.88 24.38
C GLU A 34 -12.34 -11.54 23.41
N THR A 35 -12.43 -12.86 23.26
CA THR A 35 -11.59 -13.63 22.32
C THR A 35 -11.86 -13.23 20.87
N ALA A 36 -13.13 -13.06 20.49
CA ALA A 36 -13.51 -12.60 19.15
C ALA A 36 -12.99 -11.18 18.87
N ASN A 37 -13.06 -10.27 19.85
CA ASN A 37 -12.51 -8.92 19.70
C ASN A 37 -10.98 -8.94 19.52
N ARG A 38 -10.25 -9.77 20.26
CA ARG A 38 -8.80 -9.96 20.09
C ARG A 38 -8.46 -10.60 18.75
N ALA A 39 -9.24 -11.59 18.31
CA ALA A 39 -9.06 -12.20 17.00
C ALA A 39 -9.29 -11.19 15.88
N LEU A 40 -10.31 -10.32 16.01
CA LEU A 40 -10.58 -9.24 15.06
C LEU A 40 -9.45 -8.20 15.02
N SER A 41 -8.87 -7.82 16.15
CA SER A 41 -7.73 -6.89 16.16
C SER A 41 -6.51 -7.50 15.48
N LEU A 42 -6.19 -8.77 15.78
CA LEU A 42 -5.10 -9.50 15.13
C LEU A 42 -5.33 -9.68 13.63
N GLN A 43 -6.57 -10.00 13.21
CA GLN A 43 -6.89 -10.10 11.79
C GLN A 43 -6.70 -8.77 11.06
N ARG A 44 -7.06 -7.64 11.69
CA ARG A 44 -6.82 -6.31 11.11
C ARG A 44 -5.34 -6.02 10.98
N GLU A 45 -4.54 -6.34 12.00
CA GLU A 45 -3.09 -6.16 11.99
C GLU A 45 -2.41 -7.01 10.92
N ILE A 46 -2.76 -8.30 10.82
CA ILE A 46 -2.27 -9.20 9.78
C ILE A 46 -2.66 -8.69 8.39
N ALA A 47 -3.90 -8.25 8.21
CA ALA A 47 -4.35 -7.69 6.94
C ALA A 47 -3.63 -6.39 6.57
N ASP A 48 -3.27 -5.56 7.55
CA ASP A 48 -2.48 -4.35 7.33
C ASP A 48 -1.05 -4.70 6.90
N PHE A 49 -0.42 -5.66 7.60
CA PHE A 49 0.91 -6.18 7.26
C PHE A 49 0.96 -6.81 5.87
N ASP A 50 -0.02 -7.64 5.50
CA ASP A 50 -0.07 -8.28 4.19
C ASP A 50 -0.26 -7.24 3.07
N ARG A 51 -1.06 -6.18 3.29
CA ARG A 51 -1.17 -5.08 2.33
C ARG A 51 0.16 -4.36 2.13
N ASP A 52 0.89 -4.10 3.21
CA ASP A 52 2.20 -3.44 3.13
C ASP A 52 3.20 -4.32 2.39
N ARG A 53 3.23 -5.63 2.67
CA ARG A 53 4.05 -6.59 1.96
C ARG A 53 3.73 -6.64 0.46
N HIS A 54 2.44 -6.71 0.10
CA HIS A 54 2.03 -6.70 -1.30
C HIS A 54 2.41 -5.40 -2.03
N LEU A 55 2.36 -4.26 -1.33
CA LEU A 55 2.83 -3.00 -1.90
C LEU A 55 4.35 -3.04 -2.14
N TYR A 56 5.16 -3.51 -1.19
CA TYR A 56 6.60 -3.68 -1.40
C TYR A 56 6.93 -4.58 -2.60
N GLU A 57 6.26 -5.72 -2.73
CA GLU A 57 6.42 -6.64 -3.86
C GLU A 57 6.06 -5.98 -5.19
N SER A 58 4.94 -5.24 -5.22
CA SER A 58 4.49 -4.50 -6.41
C SER A 58 5.46 -3.39 -6.80
N LEU A 59 5.93 -2.60 -5.83
CA LEU A 59 6.91 -1.54 -6.04
C LEU A 59 8.22 -2.07 -6.59
N LYS A 60 8.72 -3.18 -6.04
CA LYS A 60 9.90 -3.87 -6.57
C LYS A 60 9.68 -4.30 -8.02
N SER A 61 8.55 -4.94 -8.31
CA SER A 61 8.21 -5.38 -9.66
C SER A 61 8.11 -4.23 -10.67
N PHE A 62 7.54 -3.09 -10.26
CA PHE A 62 7.46 -1.90 -11.11
C PHE A 62 8.85 -1.30 -11.37
N ALA A 63 9.70 -1.23 -10.36
CA ALA A 63 11.08 -0.78 -10.50
C ALA A 63 11.89 -1.69 -11.44
N GLU A 64 11.81 -3.02 -11.25
CA GLU A 64 12.48 -3.99 -12.12
C GLU A 64 12.05 -3.84 -13.59
N GLN A 65 10.75 -3.65 -13.84
CA GLN A 65 10.23 -3.39 -15.19
C GLN A 65 10.75 -2.06 -15.74
N ALA A 66 10.69 -0.97 -14.98
CA ALA A 66 11.20 0.34 -15.40
C ALA A 66 12.70 0.27 -15.74
N ASN A 67 13.49 -0.36 -14.87
CA ASN A 67 14.92 -0.59 -15.07
C ASN A 67 15.19 -1.40 -16.35
N SER A 68 14.34 -2.38 -16.67
CA SER A 68 14.53 -3.20 -17.87
C SER A 68 14.40 -2.40 -19.17
N TYR A 69 13.55 -1.36 -19.20
CA TYR A 69 13.40 -0.47 -20.35
C TYR A 69 14.55 0.54 -20.46
N ALA A 70 15.08 0.99 -19.32
CA ALA A 70 16.20 1.92 -19.22
C ALA A 70 17.58 1.25 -19.34
N LYS A 71 17.63 -0.08 -19.32
CA LYS A 71 18.88 -0.83 -19.24
C LYS A 71 19.81 -0.51 -20.41
N ASP A 72 21.07 -0.20 -20.08
CA ASP A 72 22.15 0.11 -21.01
C ASP A 72 21.83 1.30 -21.96
N LYS A 73 20.87 2.16 -21.60
CA LYS A 73 20.46 3.34 -22.39
C LYS A 73 20.43 4.59 -21.52
N ARG A 74 20.85 5.72 -22.09
CA ARG A 74 20.58 7.04 -21.50
C ARG A 74 19.20 7.52 -21.89
N GLY A 75 18.66 8.52 -21.20
CA GLY A 75 17.34 9.08 -21.45
C GLY A 75 17.17 9.60 -22.88
N SER A 76 18.24 10.17 -23.44
CA SER A 76 18.31 10.60 -24.85
C SER A 76 18.27 9.45 -25.86
N ASP A 77 18.64 8.23 -25.44
CA ASP A 77 18.60 7.01 -26.26
C ASP A 77 17.28 6.24 -26.12
N TRP A 78 16.36 6.69 -25.25
CA TRP A 78 15.07 6.04 -25.07
C TRP A 78 14.21 6.21 -26.32
N SER A 79 13.65 5.10 -26.81
CA SER A 79 12.55 5.18 -27.77
C SER A 79 11.30 5.73 -27.08
N PHE A 80 10.34 6.23 -27.87
CA PHE A 80 9.04 6.66 -27.33
C PHE A 80 8.38 5.56 -26.49
N SER A 81 8.50 4.30 -26.92
CA SER A 81 7.97 3.16 -26.17
C SER A 81 8.71 2.92 -24.86
N ASP A 82 10.04 3.09 -24.83
CA ASP A 82 10.82 2.95 -23.60
C ASP A 82 10.36 4.01 -22.59
N ALA A 83 10.34 5.28 -23.02
CA ALA A 83 9.92 6.41 -22.20
C ALA A 83 8.48 6.24 -21.67
N ALA A 84 7.52 5.89 -22.53
CA ALA A 84 6.14 5.67 -22.14
C ALA A 84 5.98 4.52 -21.12
N ASN A 85 6.71 3.42 -21.32
CA ASN A 85 6.67 2.29 -20.39
C ASN A 85 7.31 2.63 -19.05
N ILE A 86 8.46 3.31 -19.04
CA ILE A 86 9.12 3.78 -17.83
C ILE A 86 8.15 4.67 -17.03
N ILE A 87 7.62 5.72 -17.67
CA ILE A 87 6.67 6.64 -17.04
C ILE A 87 5.45 5.90 -16.51
N SER A 88 4.89 4.97 -17.28
CA SER A 88 3.75 4.15 -16.85
C SER A 88 4.05 3.38 -15.56
N LYS A 89 5.22 2.73 -15.45
CA LYS A 89 5.60 1.98 -14.24
C LYS A 89 5.83 2.90 -13.04
N LEU A 90 6.45 4.05 -13.25
CA LEU A 90 6.64 5.04 -12.19
C LEU A 90 5.29 5.61 -11.71
N SER A 91 4.37 5.91 -12.63
CA SER A 91 3.02 6.38 -12.30
C SER A 91 2.20 5.30 -11.56
N LEU A 92 2.34 4.03 -11.92
CA LEU A 92 1.70 2.92 -11.19
C LEU A 92 2.24 2.82 -9.75
N ALA A 93 3.55 2.98 -9.56
CA ALA A 93 4.16 3.01 -8.24
C ALA A 93 3.61 4.20 -7.41
N MET A 94 3.61 5.41 -7.98
CA MET A 94 3.05 6.61 -7.36
C MET A 94 1.59 6.39 -6.91
N ARG A 95 0.71 5.94 -7.82
CA ARG A 95 -0.70 5.71 -7.53
C ARG A 95 -0.90 4.65 -6.44
N SER A 96 -0.11 3.58 -6.47
CA SER A 96 -0.19 2.51 -5.46
C SER A 96 0.19 3.01 -4.06
N ILE A 97 1.20 3.89 -3.97
CA ILE A 97 1.60 4.52 -2.70
C ILE A 97 0.54 5.50 -2.22
N VAL A 98 0.02 6.37 -3.10
CA VAL A 98 -1.04 7.33 -2.75
C VAL A 98 -2.30 6.63 -2.23
N GLU A 99 -2.73 5.57 -2.90
CA GLU A 99 -3.90 4.80 -2.50
C GLU A 99 -3.69 4.14 -1.12
N ARG A 100 -2.51 3.55 -0.89
CA ARG A 100 -2.21 2.89 0.39
C ARG A 100 -2.06 3.88 1.55
N CYS A 101 -1.46 5.04 1.30
CA CYS A 101 -0.99 5.96 2.32
C CYS A 101 -1.78 7.27 2.40
N ARG A 102 -3.04 7.30 1.91
CA ARG A 102 -3.88 8.51 1.86
C ARG A 102 -3.91 9.33 3.15
N ASN A 103 -3.79 8.69 4.31
CA ASN A 103 -3.76 9.34 5.63
C ASN A 103 -2.50 8.98 6.46
N GLU A 104 -1.48 8.38 5.86
CA GLU A 104 -0.31 7.82 6.56
C GLU A 104 1.00 8.36 5.94
N GLU A 105 1.26 9.67 6.07
CA GLU A 105 2.40 10.36 5.45
C GLU A 105 3.78 9.77 5.87
N GLU A 106 3.92 9.29 7.11
CA GLU A 106 5.16 8.64 7.55
C GLU A 106 5.43 7.34 6.76
N LYS A 107 4.41 6.49 6.60
CA LYS A 107 4.51 5.26 5.80
C LYS A 107 4.76 5.57 4.32
N LYS A 108 4.11 6.60 3.79
CA LYS A 108 4.33 7.07 2.41
C LYS A 108 5.80 7.35 2.14
N GLY A 109 6.48 8.05 3.05
CA GLY A 109 7.91 8.33 2.95
C GLY A 109 8.79 7.07 2.92
N LEU A 110 8.41 6.02 3.66
CA LEU A 110 9.11 4.74 3.63
C LEU A 110 8.97 4.02 2.29
N PHE A 111 7.77 3.98 1.71
CA PHE A 111 7.55 3.37 0.40
C PHE A 111 8.24 4.15 -0.73
N ILE A 112 8.23 5.48 -0.66
CA ILE A 112 8.98 6.34 -1.60
C ILE A 112 10.48 6.01 -1.54
N ARG A 113 11.08 6.00 -0.35
CA ARG A 113 12.51 5.68 -0.17
C ARG A 113 12.84 4.26 -0.67
N PHE A 114 11.99 3.29 -0.33
CA PHE A 114 12.15 1.92 -0.81
C PHE A 114 12.14 1.84 -2.34
N PHE A 115 11.13 2.43 -2.98
CA PHE A 115 10.99 2.40 -4.44
C PHE A 115 12.18 3.05 -5.14
N LYS A 116 12.62 4.23 -4.68
CA LYS A 116 13.82 4.92 -5.20
C LYS A 116 15.06 4.02 -5.11
N GLY A 117 15.24 3.31 -4.00
CA GLY A 117 16.35 2.37 -3.80
C GLY A 117 16.28 1.10 -4.66
N GLN A 118 15.19 0.85 -5.38
CA GLN A 118 15.09 -0.26 -6.34
C GLN A 118 15.40 0.17 -7.79
N LEU A 119 15.52 1.47 -8.07
CA LEU A 119 15.85 1.96 -9.40
C LEU A 119 17.35 1.74 -9.69
N ASN A 120 17.68 1.38 -10.94
CA ASN A 120 19.07 1.30 -11.35
C ASN A 120 19.68 2.70 -11.47
N ILE A 121 21.01 2.75 -11.49
CA ILE A 121 21.74 4.03 -11.49
C ILE A 121 21.42 4.86 -12.73
N GLU A 122 21.23 4.22 -13.87
CA GLU A 122 20.91 4.88 -15.14
C GLU A 122 19.57 5.61 -15.04
N LEU A 123 18.48 4.91 -14.67
CA LEU A 123 17.17 5.53 -14.54
C LEU A 123 17.13 6.56 -13.41
N PHE A 124 17.81 6.29 -12.30
CA PHE A 124 17.86 7.20 -11.16
C PHE A 124 18.54 8.54 -11.51
N GLN A 125 19.61 8.50 -12.32
CA GLN A 125 20.29 9.71 -12.79
C GLN A 125 19.40 10.53 -13.72
N GLU A 126 18.81 9.90 -14.73
CA GLU A 126 17.91 10.57 -15.68
C GLU A 126 16.71 11.24 -14.99
N LEU A 127 16.15 10.58 -13.96
CA LEU A 127 15.06 11.16 -13.16
C LEU A 127 15.50 12.37 -12.33
N ASN A 128 16.76 12.39 -11.86
CA ASN A 128 17.31 13.49 -11.05
C ASN A 128 17.81 14.66 -11.88
N ASP A 129 18.34 14.39 -13.08
CA ASP A 129 18.83 15.42 -13.99
C ASP A 129 17.65 16.24 -14.54
N GLY A 130 16.44 15.69 -14.52
CA GLY A 130 15.22 16.44 -14.82
C GLY A 130 14.93 16.63 -16.30
N ASP A 131 15.88 16.25 -17.14
CA ASP A 131 15.75 16.19 -18.58
C ASP A 131 14.77 15.07 -18.93
N GLY A 132 13.50 15.45 -19.07
CA GLY A 132 12.46 14.54 -19.51
C GLY A 132 12.83 13.93 -20.87
N PRO A 133 12.40 12.70 -21.20
CA PRO A 133 12.85 12.00 -22.39
C PRO A 133 12.61 12.82 -23.65
N ASP A 134 13.69 13.23 -24.33
CA ASP A 134 13.66 14.09 -25.52
C ASP A 134 12.67 13.57 -26.57
N VAL A 135 12.60 12.24 -26.71
CA VAL A 135 11.72 11.54 -27.65
C VAL A 135 10.23 11.87 -27.48
N ILE A 136 9.79 12.30 -26.30
CA ILE A 136 8.40 12.69 -26.03
C ILE A 136 8.07 14.03 -26.71
N TYR A 137 9.05 14.92 -26.85
CA TYR A 137 8.87 16.26 -27.45
C TYR A 137 9.04 16.26 -28.98
N HIS A 138 9.65 15.22 -29.56
CA HIS A 138 10.00 15.15 -30.98
C HIS A 138 8.91 14.53 -31.89
N SER A 139 7.73 14.17 -31.38
CA SER A 139 6.66 13.67 -32.23
C SER A 139 6.14 14.79 -33.16
N LYS A 140 6.25 14.58 -34.48
CA LYS A 140 5.92 15.55 -35.55
C LYS A 140 4.48 16.09 -35.54
N GLU A 141 3.60 15.51 -34.73
CA GLU A 141 2.24 16.00 -34.49
C GLU A 141 2.02 16.13 -32.98
N PRO A 142 1.38 17.21 -32.49
CA PRO A 142 0.92 17.28 -31.12
C PRO A 142 -0.13 16.19 -30.91
N SER A 143 0.30 15.04 -30.41
CA SER A 143 -0.60 13.97 -30.00
C SER A 143 -0.96 14.19 -28.53
N SER A 144 -2.25 14.05 -28.20
CA SER A 144 -2.71 14.10 -26.80
C SER A 144 -1.93 13.11 -25.93
N ILE A 145 -1.55 11.96 -26.50
CA ILE A 145 -0.78 10.90 -25.85
C ILE A 145 0.61 11.40 -25.40
N GLY A 146 1.34 12.13 -26.25
CA GLY A 146 2.64 12.69 -25.88
C GLY A 146 2.52 13.70 -24.73
N SER A 147 1.49 14.54 -24.76
CA SER A 147 1.19 15.50 -23.70
C SER A 147 0.84 14.82 -22.37
N ASP A 148 0.03 13.75 -22.40
CA ASP A 148 -0.35 12.99 -21.20
C ASP A 148 0.85 12.31 -20.54
N ILE A 149 1.75 11.75 -21.36
CA ILE A 149 3.00 11.14 -20.90
C ILE A 149 3.91 12.19 -20.26
N HIS A 150 4.02 13.37 -20.87
CA HIS A 150 4.81 14.47 -20.35
C HIS A 150 4.28 15.01 -19.01
N LEU A 151 2.96 15.19 -18.88
CA LEU A 151 2.35 15.55 -17.59
C LEU A 151 2.60 14.49 -16.52
N SER A 152 2.46 13.22 -16.90
CA SER A 152 2.73 12.09 -15.99
C SER A 152 4.18 12.04 -15.54
N TRP A 153 5.14 12.42 -16.40
CA TRP A 153 6.56 12.54 -16.03
C TRP A 153 6.74 13.57 -14.91
N PHE A 154 6.21 14.78 -15.08
CA PHE A 154 6.33 15.83 -14.07
C PHE A 154 5.69 15.45 -12.74
N GLU A 155 4.50 14.86 -12.76
CA GLU A 155 3.81 14.38 -11.55
C GLU A 155 4.67 13.36 -10.81
N VAL A 156 5.22 12.38 -11.53
CA VAL A 156 6.08 11.33 -10.97
C VAL A 156 7.34 11.92 -10.37
N VAL A 157 8.05 12.77 -11.11
CA VAL A 157 9.31 13.37 -10.66
C VAL A 157 9.08 14.19 -9.40
N SER A 158 8.03 15.01 -9.38
CA SER A 158 7.64 15.79 -8.21
C SER A 158 7.25 14.91 -7.02
N PHE A 159 6.45 13.87 -7.23
CA PHE A 159 5.98 12.99 -6.15
C PHE A 159 7.11 12.25 -5.45
N PHE A 160 8.08 11.71 -6.19
CA PHE A 160 9.21 11.00 -5.63
C PHE A 160 10.35 11.94 -5.17
N GLY A 161 10.20 13.25 -5.38
CA GLY A 161 11.21 14.25 -5.05
C GLY A 161 12.53 13.97 -5.76
N PHE A 162 12.47 13.68 -7.06
CA PHE A 162 13.64 13.79 -7.93
C PHE A 162 13.78 15.28 -8.34
N MET A 163 14.99 15.75 -8.66
CA MET A 163 15.34 17.17 -8.93
C MET A 163 15.43 18.16 -7.75
N HIS A 164 15.42 17.73 -6.48
CA HIS A 164 15.76 18.65 -5.37
C HIS A 164 17.23 18.48 -4.98
N ALA A 165 18.10 19.36 -5.48
CA ALA A 165 19.08 19.95 -4.58
C ALA A 165 18.25 20.75 -3.58
N THR A 166 18.20 20.32 -2.32
CA THR A 166 17.54 21.12 -1.29
C THR A 166 18.38 22.37 -1.05
N ASP A 167 17.78 23.47 -0.57
CA ASP A 167 18.56 24.66 -0.18
C ASP A 167 19.66 24.33 0.87
N GLU A 168 19.53 23.19 1.56
CA GLU A 168 20.56 22.56 2.42
C GLU A 168 21.81 22.07 1.65
N ASP A 169 21.67 21.66 0.39
CA ASP A 169 22.80 21.26 -0.47
C ASP A 169 23.51 22.47 -1.10
N LEU A 170 22.91 23.66 -1.02
CA LEU A 170 23.43 24.93 -1.54
C LEU A 170 24.03 25.83 -0.45
N SER A 171 23.95 25.43 0.82
CA SER A 171 24.60 26.12 1.94
C SER A 171 25.97 25.52 2.24
N ASP A 172 27.02 26.06 1.59
CA ASP A 172 28.40 26.05 2.10
C ASP A 172 28.56 26.99 3.31
#